data_AF-A0A1E7FFQ4-F1
#
_entry.id   AF-A0A1E7FFQ4-F1
#
_cell.length_a   1.000
_cell.length_b   1.000
_cell.length_c   1.000
_cell.angle_alpha   90.00
_cell.angle_beta   90.00
_cell.angle_gamma   90.00
#
_symmetry.space_group_name_H-M   'P 1'
#
loop_
_entity.id
_entity.type
_entity.pdbx_description
1 polymer ?
#
loop_
_entity_poly.entity_id
_entity_poly.type
_entity_poly.pdbx_seq_one_letter_code
_entity_poly.pdbx_strand_id
1 'polypeptide(L)'
;MVLLLFSSYDNYLLDQRKHHSSSDRNGIGFFAYGFTTTPVTSIRGKSRLYNRQHPQRQRRWLEQNQHQPHHPIVALQLLPDPSFLTTLLLGDAEQLHALLFWVTAFASSHIGMSAIRQTLITNVFGQFVANDVLGIVGNEKLKLPDFWPGDSSGNVLFPDTETAGRQFYRIFYTIISFVTLGSSFSIYLSFVNNNQHHDSINILWNNLVGSSSSSDSDIIINICYVVATLSGAFSLASLLNASPLGLVPSFPEVNESTAIAPGDTLMGITRDDSMKFEPKGLTRITRHPLILPVVPWGLSTSILVGGNNQDYILFGGLALYAIVGCYCQDLRIIREEGSVGTVFTFNDNDGDENNIASGTKTNQKLLQFYNETSFVPFGALFDGRQSWDMILKEFPILPFFLLGIPSSFVIETIFLQFLNR
;
A
#
# COMPACT_ATOMS: atom_id res chain seq x y z
N MET A 1 15.12 7.81 11.08
CA MET A 1 13.97 8.59 10.57
C MET A 1 12.62 7.91 10.78
N VAL A 2 12.40 6.66 10.34
CA VAL A 2 11.09 5.97 10.44
C VAL A 2 10.47 5.99 11.86
N LEU A 3 11.24 5.69 12.91
CA LEU A 3 10.75 5.77 14.30
C LEU A 3 10.37 7.21 14.75
N LEU A 4 10.96 8.24 14.15
CA LEU A 4 10.58 9.64 14.38
C LEU A 4 9.30 10.02 13.61
N LEU A 5 9.02 9.37 12.47
CA LEU A 5 7.72 9.49 11.80
C LEU A 5 6.63 8.85 12.66
N PHE A 6 6.86 7.66 13.24
CA PHE A 6 5.93 7.06 14.20
C PHE A 6 5.74 7.93 15.46
N SER A 7 6.82 8.41 16.08
CA SER A 7 6.73 9.27 17.27
C SER A 7 6.05 10.62 16.97
N SER A 8 6.31 11.24 15.82
CA SER A 8 5.63 12.47 15.38
C SER A 8 4.16 12.22 15.05
N TYR A 9 3.83 11.05 14.50
CA TYR A 9 2.46 10.62 14.22
C TYR A 9 1.65 10.38 15.50
N ASP A 10 2.23 9.72 16.52
CA ASP A 10 1.59 9.57 17.83
C ASP A 10 1.39 10.93 18.51
N ASN A 11 2.37 11.82 18.43
CA ASN A 11 2.22 13.20 18.92
C ASN A 11 1.14 13.98 18.17
N TYR A 12 1.02 13.85 16.85
CA TYR A 12 -0.06 14.43 16.04
C TYR A 12 -1.44 13.88 16.45
N LEU A 13 -1.55 12.56 16.67
CA LEU A 13 -2.78 11.94 17.18
C LEU A 13 -3.11 12.40 18.61
N LEU A 14 -2.11 12.63 19.46
CA LEU A 14 -2.28 13.19 20.80
C LEU A 14 -2.69 14.67 20.76
N ASP A 15 -2.27 15.44 19.76
CA ASP A 15 -2.62 16.85 19.63
C ASP A 15 -4.03 17.06 19.04
N GLN A 16 -4.43 16.22 18.08
CA GLN A 16 -5.82 16.10 17.64
C GLN A 16 -6.77 15.76 18.80
N ARG A 17 -6.34 14.95 19.79
CA ARG A 17 -7.11 14.74 21.03
C ARG A 17 -7.25 16.02 21.87
N LYS A 18 -6.23 16.88 21.94
CA LYS A 18 -6.28 18.14 22.72
C LYS A 18 -7.22 19.16 22.09
N HIS A 19 -7.10 19.39 20.78
CA HIS A 19 -7.92 20.38 20.08
C HIS A 19 -9.42 20.03 20.05
N HIS A 20 -9.78 18.75 20.18
CA HIS A 20 -11.17 18.31 20.38
C HIS A 20 -11.60 18.14 21.85
N SER A 21 -10.73 18.44 22.84
CA SER A 21 -11.05 18.34 24.27
C SER A 21 -11.30 19.68 24.97
N SER A 22 -11.14 20.82 24.28
CA SER A 22 -11.20 22.17 24.89
C SER A 22 -12.47 22.97 24.55
N SER A 23 -13.34 22.49 23.66
CA SER A 23 -14.51 23.23 23.16
C SER A 23 -15.78 23.03 24.01
N ASP A 24 -15.68 23.19 25.34
CA ASP A 24 -16.86 23.36 26.21
C ASP A 24 -16.52 24.07 27.53
N ARG A 25 -16.64 25.42 27.55
CA ARG A 25 -16.81 26.28 28.74
C ARG A 25 -17.11 27.73 28.31
N ASN A 26 -18.32 28.22 28.61
CA ASN A 26 -18.71 29.63 28.44
C ASN A 26 -18.27 30.47 29.66
N GLY A 27 -17.87 31.74 29.47
CA GLY A 27 -17.61 32.63 30.62
C GLY A 27 -16.91 33.98 30.37
N ILE A 28 -17.62 34.96 29.78
CA ILE A 28 -17.65 36.41 30.12
C ILE A 28 -16.32 37.16 30.40
N GLY A 29 -16.00 38.22 29.64
CA GLY A 29 -15.02 39.25 30.05
C GLY A 29 -14.71 40.36 29.01
N PHE A 30 -14.93 41.63 29.36
CA PHE A 30 -14.65 42.84 28.54
C PHE A 30 -13.15 43.24 28.53
N PHE A 31 -12.59 43.71 27.40
CA PHE A 31 -12.46 45.16 27.09
C PHE A 31 -12.01 45.40 25.61
N ALA A 32 -11.58 46.61 25.24
CA ALA A 32 -11.73 47.18 23.88
C ALA A 32 -10.42 47.61 23.15
N TYR A 33 -10.60 48.34 22.03
CA TYR A 33 -9.65 48.75 20.96
C TYR A 33 -9.30 47.66 19.92
N GLY A 34 -9.40 47.88 18.59
CA GLY A 34 -10.15 48.91 17.86
C GLY A 34 -9.42 49.53 16.65
N PHE A 35 -9.77 49.11 15.43
CA PHE A 35 -9.54 49.87 14.18
C PHE A 35 -10.53 49.43 13.08
N THR A 36 -10.88 50.37 12.18
CA THR A 36 -11.71 50.19 10.96
C THR A 36 -10.81 50.18 9.71
N THR A 37 -11.21 49.82 8.47
CA THR A 37 -12.50 49.47 7.81
C THR A 37 -12.37 48.08 7.12
N THR A 38 -13.16 47.55 6.16
CA THR A 38 -14.39 47.90 5.38
C THR A 38 -15.08 46.57 4.96
N PRO A 39 -16.36 46.54 4.51
CA PRO A 39 -17.08 45.26 4.27
C PRO A 39 -17.06 44.76 2.81
N VAL A 40 -17.24 43.44 2.65
CA VAL A 40 -17.69 42.78 1.41
C VAL A 40 -19.05 42.11 1.69
N THR A 41 -19.95 42.12 0.69
CA THR A 41 -21.36 41.71 0.83
C THR A 41 -21.56 40.22 1.08
N SER A 42 -22.49 39.87 1.98
CA SER A 42 -22.79 38.47 2.30
C SER A 42 -23.74 37.81 1.30
N ILE A 43 -23.37 36.61 0.84
CA ILE A 43 -24.30 35.67 0.17
C ILE A 43 -24.69 34.60 1.19
N ARG A 44 -25.96 34.55 1.57
CA ARG A 44 -26.47 33.77 2.71
C ARG A 44 -26.84 32.33 2.32
N GLY A 45 -25.85 31.56 1.86
CA GLY A 45 -26.02 30.13 1.57
C GLY A 45 -26.25 29.29 2.83
N LYS A 46 -27.27 28.42 2.85
CA LYS A 46 -27.46 27.41 3.90
C LYS A 46 -26.48 26.26 3.69
N SER A 47 -25.59 26.00 4.64
CA SER A 47 -24.66 24.86 4.58
C SER A 47 -24.69 23.98 5.84
N ARG A 48 -25.12 22.73 5.63
CA ARG A 48 -24.75 21.49 6.34
C ARG A 48 -24.58 21.56 7.87
N LEU A 49 -25.60 21.10 8.59
CA LEU A 49 -25.42 20.45 9.90
C LEU A 49 -24.53 19.20 9.71
N TYR A 50 -23.25 19.28 10.06
CA TYR A 50 -22.34 18.14 9.97
C TYR A 50 -22.51 17.21 11.18
N ASN A 51 -22.47 15.90 10.95
CA ASN A 51 -22.96 14.91 11.93
C ASN A 51 -22.01 14.74 13.13
N ARG A 52 -22.47 15.10 14.34
CA ARG A 52 -21.67 15.11 15.58
C ARG A 52 -21.40 13.73 16.22
N GLN A 53 -21.87 12.62 15.64
CA GLN A 53 -21.86 11.31 16.34
C GLN A 53 -20.57 10.45 16.24
N HIS A 54 -19.67 10.71 15.29
CA HIS A 54 -18.48 9.86 15.08
C HIS A 54 -17.50 9.73 16.29
N PRO A 55 -17.20 10.77 17.09
CA PRO A 55 -16.11 10.72 18.08
C PRO A 55 -16.23 9.61 19.14
N GLN A 56 -17.45 9.22 19.52
CA GLN A 56 -17.67 8.20 20.55
C GLN A 56 -17.52 6.75 20.06
N ARG A 57 -17.60 6.49 18.75
CA ARG A 57 -17.31 5.17 18.18
C ARG A 57 -15.80 4.97 18.04
N GLN A 58 -15.08 6.00 17.58
CA GLN A 58 -13.64 5.95 17.38
C GLN A 58 -12.87 5.75 18.71
N ARG A 59 -13.34 6.36 19.82
CA ARG A 59 -12.81 6.06 21.16
C ARG A 59 -12.96 4.59 21.54
N ARG A 60 -14.17 4.01 21.47
CA ARG A 60 -14.42 2.62 21.87
C ARG A 60 -13.61 1.60 21.07
N TRP A 61 -13.40 1.84 19.77
CA TRP A 61 -12.53 0.98 18.95
C TRP A 61 -11.05 1.06 19.36
N LEU A 62 -10.54 2.26 19.69
CA LEU A 62 -9.17 2.41 20.22
C LEU A 62 -9.04 1.76 21.61
N GLU A 63 -10.02 1.95 22.49
CA GLU A 63 -10.07 1.37 23.84
C GLU A 63 -10.09 -0.18 23.79
N GLN A 64 -10.83 -0.78 22.85
CA GLN A 64 -10.82 -2.23 22.63
C GLN A 64 -9.46 -2.74 22.13
N ASN A 65 -8.82 -2.04 21.17
CA ASN A 65 -7.53 -2.48 20.64
C ASN A 65 -6.35 -2.25 21.60
N GLN A 66 -6.46 -1.32 22.55
CA GLN A 66 -5.48 -1.17 23.64
C GLN A 66 -5.42 -2.38 24.60
N HIS A 67 -6.37 -3.31 24.53
CA HIS A 67 -6.43 -4.50 25.37
C HIS A 67 -5.96 -5.79 24.67
N GLN A 68 -5.49 -5.73 23.42
CA GLN A 68 -4.78 -6.87 22.84
C GLN A 68 -3.40 -7.02 23.50
N PRO A 69 -3.00 -8.23 23.94
CA PRO A 69 -1.71 -8.43 24.57
C PRO A 69 -0.58 -8.17 23.56
N HIS A 70 0.30 -7.22 23.87
CA HIS A 70 1.53 -7.00 23.10
C HIS A 70 2.48 -8.20 23.29
N HIS A 71 2.30 -9.23 22.47
CA HIS A 71 3.30 -10.30 22.34
C HIS A 71 4.65 -9.69 21.96
N PRO A 72 5.73 -9.97 22.71
CA PRO A 72 7.04 -9.42 22.39
C PRO A 72 7.50 -9.95 21.03
N ILE A 73 7.74 -9.03 20.10
CA ILE A 73 8.14 -9.37 18.72
C ILE A 73 9.56 -9.95 18.76
N VAL A 74 9.69 -11.26 18.54
CA VAL A 74 10.94 -12.03 18.65
C VAL A 74 11.96 -11.72 17.52
N ALA A 75 11.66 -10.76 16.64
CA ALA A 75 12.51 -10.38 15.50
C ALA A 75 13.86 -9.71 15.87
N LEU A 76 14.13 -9.44 17.16
CA LEU A 76 15.32 -8.68 17.59
C LEU A 76 16.67 -9.42 17.45
N GLN A 77 16.69 -10.71 17.15
CA GLN A 77 17.95 -11.46 16.92
C GLN A 77 18.51 -11.34 15.49
N LEU A 78 17.83 -10.61 14.59
CA LEU A 78 18.33 -10.24 13.26
C LEU A 78 18.75 -8.76 13.17
N LEU A 79 19.10 -8.14 14.30
CA LEU A 79 19.78 -6.85 14.28
C LEU A 79 21.19 -7.02 13.68
N PRO A 80 21.64 -6.11 12.79
CA PRO A 80 23.00 -6.16 12.28
C PRO A 80 24.01 -5.96 13.42
N ASP A 81 25.17 -6.60 13.30
CA ASP A 81 26.32 -6.43 14.18
C ASP A 81 26.60 -4.92 14.44
N PRO A 82 26.89 -4.46 15.67
CA PRO A 82 27.30 -3.08 15.95
C PRO A 82 28.46 -2.55 15.07
N SER A 83 29.24 -3.43 14.41
CA SER A 83 30.17 -3.04 13.33
C SER A 83 29.47 -2.31 12.15
N PHE A 84 28.20 -2.59 11.86
CA PHE A 84 27.38 -1.93 10.84
C PHE A 84 27.24 -0.43 11.11
N LEU A 85 26.84 -0.05 12.32
CA LEU A 85 26.72 1.36 12.72
C LEU A 85 28.08 2.07 12.70
N THR A 86 29.14 1.34 13.05
CA THR A 86 30.52 1.85 13.04
C THR A 86 30.99 2.10 11.60
N THR A 87 30.72 1.17 10.68
CA THR A 87 31.07 1.28 9.26
C THR A 87 30.25 2.36 8.54
N LEU A 88 28.96 2.50 8.88
CA LEU A 88 28.09 3.57 8.36
C LEU A 88 28.65 4.97 8.68
N LEU A 89 29.34 5.11 9.82
CA LEU A 89 29.93 6.37 10.28
C LEU A 89 31.38 6.61 9.81
N LEU A 90 32.09 5.59 9.30
CA LEU A 90 33.55 5.65 9.09
C LEU A 90 34.07 5.08 7.75
N GLY A 91 33.25 4.41 6.93
CA GLY A 91 33.66 3.82 5.65
C GLY A 91 33.65 4.80 4.47
N ASP A 92 33.41 4.29 3.25
CA ASP A 92 33.10 5.07 2.04
C ASP A 92 31.70 5.73 2.16
N ALA A 93 31.63 6.67 3.10
CA ALA A 93 30.39 7.12 3.70
C ALA A 93 29.51 7.89 2.70
N GLU A 94 30.08 8.61 1.74
CA GLU A 94 29.30 9.46 0.82
C GLU A 94 28.34 8.64 -0.06
N GLN A 95 28.84 7.58 -0.71
CA GLN A 95 27.99 6.71 -1.55
C GLN A 95 26.97 5.93 -0.71
N LEU A 96 27.33 5.52 0.51
CA LEU A 96 26.46 4.73 1.38
C LEU A 96 25.33 5.59 1.99
N HIS A 97 25.64 6.84 2.36
CA HIS A 97 24.65 7.84 2.74
C HIS A 97 23.78 8.27 1.54
N ALA A 98 24.33 8.36 0.32
CA ALA A 98 23.54 8.64 -0.88
C ALA A 98 22.54 7.52 -1.18
N LEU A 99 22.96 6.24 -1.08
CA LEU A 99 22.06 5.09 -1.21
C LEU A 99 20.95 5.13 -0.14
N LEU A 100 21.33 5.29 1.13
CA LEU A 100 20.39 5.38 2.24
C LEU A 100 19.42 6.57 2.09
N PHE A 101 19.90 7.71 1.60
CA PHE A 101 19.09 8.88 1.28
C PHE A 101 18.05 8.56 0.22
N TRP A 102 18.43 7.97 -0.92
CA TRP A 102 17.50 7.68 -2.01
C TRP A 102 16.48 6.59 -1.65
N VAL A 103 16.87 5.53 -0.92
CA VAL A 103 15.93 4.54 -0.37
C VAL A 103 14.96 5.20 0.63
N THR A 104 15.44 6.11 1.47
CA THR A 104 14.61 6.87 2.40
C THR A 104 13.67 7.84 1.65
N ALA A 105 14.13 8.47 0.58
CA ALA A 105 13.33 9.37 -0.26
C ALA A 105 12.23 8.61 -1.00
N PHE A 106 12.52 7.42 -1.54
CA PHE A 106 11.54 6.51 -2.10
C PHE A 106 10.45 6.14 -1.08
N ALA A 107 10.84 5.58 0.07
CA ALA A 107 9.90 5.14 1.08
C ALA A 107 9.03 6.28 1.64
N SER A 108 9.66 7.42 1.97
CA SER A 108 8.95 8.59 2.53
C SER A 108 8.07 9.32 1.53
N SER A 109 8.47 9.42 0.26
CA SER A 109 7.62 10.01 -0.78
C SER A 109 6.41 9.12 -1.10
N HIS A 110 6.58 7.79 -1.19
CA HIS A 110 5.48 6.85 -1.36
C HIS A 110 4.46 6.92 -0.22
N ILE A 111 4.92 6.82 1.02
CA ILE A 111 4.05 6.87 2.21
C ILE A 111 3.38 8.25 2.32
N GLY A 112 4.15 9.34 2.12
CA GLY A 112 3.66 10.71 2.17
C GLY A 112 2.59 10.99 1.12
N MET A 113 2.86 10.72 -0.16
CA MET A 113 1.89 10.89 -1.25
C MET A 113 0.63 10.03 -1.04
N SER A 114 0.78 8.81 -0.52
CA SER A 114 -0.35 7.93 -0.19
C SER A 114 -1.24 8.47 0.94
N ALA A 115 -0.66 9.21 1.89
CA ALA A 115 -1.38 9.86 2.98
C ALA A 115 -2.11 11.16 2.54
N ILE A 116 -1.46 12.03 1.76
CA ILE A 116 -2.09 13.26 1.23
C ILE A 116 -2.80 13.05 -0.13
N ARG A 117 -3.02 11.79 -0.53
CA ARG A 117 -3.47 11.37 -1.86
C ARG A 117 -4.72 12.12 -2.35
N GLN A 118 -5.77 12.23 -1.53
CA GLN A 118 -6.99 12.88 -1.98
C GLN A 118 -6.80 14.38 -2.21
N THR A 119 -6.03 15.07 -1.35
CA THR A 119 -5.68 16.49 -1.52
C THR A 119 -4.88 16.71 -2.81
N LEU A 120 -3.90 15.85 -3.11
CA LEU A 120 -3.16 15.91 -4.37
C LEU A 120 -4.08 15.69 -5.58
N ILE A 121 -5.00 14.73 -5.51
CA ILE A 121 -5.97 14.45 -6.56
C ILE A 121 -6.92 15.63 -6.79
N THR A 122 -7.66 16.09 -5.78
CA THR A 122 -8.76 17.06 -5.98
C THR A 122 -8.32 18.51 -6.02
N ASN A 123 -7.33 18.88 -5.20
CA ASN A 123 -6.98 20.29 -4.96
C ASN A 123 -5.73 20.73 -5.74
N VAL A 124 -4.84 19.80 -6.10
CA VAL A 124 -3.63 20.10 -6.90
C VAL A 124 -3.85 19.70 -8.35
N PHE A 125 -3.86 18.40 -8.65
CA PHE A 125 -3.92 17.92 -10.03
C PHE A 125 -5.28 18.19 -10.68
N GLY A 126 -6.39 17.98 -9.96
CA GLY A 126 -7.73 18.27 -10.46
C GLY A 126 -7.88 19.73 -10.89
N GLN A 127 -7.57 20.69 -10.01
CA GLN A 127 -7.71 22.12 -10.31
C GLN A 127 -6.79 22.56 -11.46
N PHE A 128 -5.53 22.10 -11.48
CA PHE A 128 -4.58 22.38 -12.54
C PHE A 128 -5.09 21.97 -13.93
N VAL A 129 -5.71 20.79 -14.03
CA VAL A 129 -6.26 20.27 -15.30
C VAL A 129 -7.62 20.89 -15.65
N ALA A 130 -8.43 21.24 -14.65
CA ALA A 130 -9.77 21.80 -14.82
C ALA A 130 -9.80 23.29 -15.15
N ASN A 131 -9.17 24.13 -14.32
CA ASN A 131 -9.50 25.56 -14.23
C ASN A 131 -8.37 26.50 -14.70
N ASP A 132 -7.11 26.22 -14.36
CA ASP A 132 -6.07 27.27 -14.39
C ASP A 132 -5.05 27.16 -15.53
N VAL A 133 -4.79 25.96 -16.08
CA VAL A 133 -3.68 25.75 -17.05
C VAL A 133 -4.08 25.01 -18.32
N LEU A 134 -4.88 23.93 -18.22
CA LEU A 134 -5.21 23.09 -19.38
C LEU A 134 -6.64 23.24 -19.88
N GLY A 135 -7.64 23.38 -18.99
CA GLY A 135 -9.04 23.54 -19.39
C GLY A 135 -9.62 22.33 -20.14
N ILE A 136 -9.13 21.12 -19.86
CA ILE A 136 -9.47 19.89 -20.62
C ILE A 136 -10.48 18.97 -19.92
N VAL A 137 -10.87 19.27 -18.69
CA VAL A 137 -11.94 18.54 -17.99
C VAL A 137 -13.29 18.84 -18.65
N GLY A 138 -14.12 17.82 -18.84
CA GLY A 138 -15.42 17.93 -19.53
C GLY A 138 -15.32 18.16 -21.05
N ASN A 139 -14.13 18.11 -21.64
CA ASN A 139 -13.95 18.30 -23.08
C ASN A 139 -14.35 17.04 -23.87
N GLU A 140 -15.61 16.97 -24.30
CA GLU A 140 -16.21 15.87 -25.07
C GLU A 140 -15.44 15.46 -26.34
N LYS A 141 -14.53 16.30 -26.86
CA LYS A 141 -13.68 16.00 -28.02
C LYS A 141 -12.50 15.09 -27.67
N LEU A 142 -12.08 15.09 -26.40
CA LEU A 142 -11.03 14.21 -25.89
C LEU A 142 -11.66 12.89 -25.45
N LYS A 143 -11.80 11.97 -26.40
CA LYS A 143 -12.30 10.62 -26.16
C LYS A 143 -11.16 9.60 -26.10
N LEU A 144 -11.33 8.59 -25.25
CA LEU A 144 -10.59 7.34 -25.33
C LEU A 144 -10.94 6.62 -26.65
N PRO A 145 -10.04 5.82 -27.23
CA PRO A 145 -10.35 4.97 -28.38
C PRO A 145 -11.49 3.99 -28.05
N ASP A 146 -12.37 3.69 -29.01
CA ASP A 146 -13.61 2.93 -28.76
C ASP A 146 -13.42 1.46 -28.32
N PHE A 147 -12.18 0.96 -28.31
CA PHE A 147 -11.83 -0.34 -27.73
C PHE A 147 -11.50 -0.28 -26.22
N TRP A 148 -11.37 0.91 -25.63
CA TRP A 148 -11.32 1.08 -24.19
C TRP A 148 -12.75 1.08 -23.61
N PRO A 149 -13.00 0.37 -22.51
CA PRO A 149 -14.27 0.50 -21.80
C PRO A 149 -14.34 1.87 -21.13
N GLY A 150 -15.30 2.69 -21.55
CA GLY A 150 -15.72 3.88 -20.80
C GLY A 150 -16.35 3.53 -19.45
N ASP A 151 -16.61 4.57 -18.65
CA ASP A 151 -17.39 4.47 -17.41
C ASP A 151 -18.83 4.99 -17.63
N SER A 152 -19.53 5.33 -16.55
CA SER A 152 -20.89 5.91 -16.61
C SER A 152 -20.95 7.26 -17.36
N SER A 153 -19.80 7.89 -17.62
CA SER A 153 -19.62 9.08 -18.45
C SER A 153 -19.31 8.76 -19.93
N GLY A 154 -19.27 7.47 -20.29
CA GLY A 154 -18.86 6.98 -21.60
C GLY A 154 -17.34 7.07 -21.84
N ASN A 155 -16.94 7.14 -23.11
CA ASN A 155 -15.52 7.13 -23.52
C ASN A 155 -14.82 8.51 -23.37
N VAL A 156 -15.26 9.41 -22.48
CA VAL A 156 -14.61 10.72 -22.28
C VAL A 156 -13.31 10.52 -21.48
N LEU A 157 -12.19 11.12 -21.92
CA LEU A 157 -10.88 10.93 -21.30
C LEU A 157 -10.79 11.54 -19.89
N PHE A 158 -11.42 12.69 -19.69
CA PHE A 158 -11.45 13.46 -18.45
C PHE A 158 -12.87 13.99 -18.20
N PRO A 159 -13.83 13.13 -17.81
CA PRO A 159 -15.22 13.55 -17.63
C PRO A 159 -15.37 14.55 -16.47
N ASP A 160 -14.60 14.35 -15.40
CA ASP A 160 -14.62 15.17 -14.19
C ASP A 160 -13.22 15.48 -13.63
N THR A 161 -13.19 16.43 -12.70
CA THR A 161 -11.98 16.97 -12.06
C THR A 161 -11.24 15.95 -11.20
N GLU A 162 -11.95 15.02 -10.55
CA GLU A 162 -11.33 13.98 -9.73
C GLU A 162 -10.74 12.86 -10.59
N THR A 163 -11.42 12.43 -11.65
CA THR A 163 -10.87 11.44 -12.61
C THR A 163 -9.63 11.99 -13.30
N ALA A 164 -9.64 13.24 -13.75
CA ALA A 164 -8.45 13.91 -14.26
C ALA A 164 -7.31 13.94 -13.22
N GLY A 165 -7.61 14.40 -11.99
CA GLY A 165 -6.68 14.43 -10.87
C GLY A 165 -6.10 13.05 -10.51
N ARG A 166 -6.89 11.97 -10.64
CA ARG A 166 -6.46 10.58 -10.39
C ARG A 166 -5.44 10.09 -11.42
N GLN A 167 -5.60 10.44 -12.70
CA GLN A 167 -4.63 10.04 -13.74
C GLN A 167 -3.33 10.86 -13.63
N PHE A 168 -3.42 12.18 -13.43
CA PHE A 168 -2.23 13.02 -13.23
C PHE A 168 -1.47 12.66 -11.93
N TYR A 169 -2.18 12.34 -10.84
CA TYR A 169 -1.58 11.77 -9.63
C TYR A 169 -0.81 10.49 -9.93
N ARG A 170 -1.38 9.54 -10.70
CA ARG A 170 -0.69 8.29 -11.07
C ARG A 170 0.60 8.55 -11.85
N ILE A 171 0.56 9.45 -12.83
CA ILE A 171 1.74 9.82 -13.64
C ILE A 171 2.83 10.43 -12.75
N PHE A 172 2.47 11.44 -11.95
CA PHE A 172 3.42 12.14 -11.07
C PHE A 172 4.01 11.23 -9.99
N TYR A 173 3.18 10.41 -9.35
CA TYR A 173 3.60 9.37 -8.42
C TYR A 173 4.61 8.44 -9.07
N THR A 174 4.30 7.91 -10.26
CA THR A 174 5.19 6.98 -11.00
C THR A 174 6.52 7.63 -11.36
N ILE A 175 6.55 8.91 -11.73
CA ILE A 175 7.79 9.65 -11.99
C ILE A 175 8.64 9.75 -10.72
N ILE A 176 8.04 10.09 -9.57
CA ILE A 176 8.76 10.14 -8.29
C ILE A 176 9.24 8.74 -7.85
N SER A 177 8.41 7.71 -8.01
CA SER A 177 8.80 6.31 -7.79
C SER A 177 10.02 5.93 -8.60
N PHE A 178 9.99 6.22 -9.91
CA PHE A 178 11.05 5.88 -10.85
C PHE A 178 12.36 6.63 -10.55
N VAL A 179 12.29 7.94 -10.30
CA VAL A 179 13.48 8.73 -9.94
C VAL A 179 14.08 8.26 -8.63
N THR A 180 13.29 8.15 -7.56
CA THR A 180 13.83 7.82 -6.23
C THR A 180 14.34 6.39 -6.14
N LEU A 181 13.59 5.41 -6.64
CA LEU A 181 14.04 4.01 -6.67
C LEU A 181 15.17 3.81 -7.68
N GLY A 182 15.06 4.39 -8.88
CA GLY A 182 16.07 4.29 -9.93
C GLY A 182 17.41 4.90 -9.53
N SER A 183 17.43 6.05 -8.85
CA SER A 183 18.65 6.61 -8.28
C SER A 183 19.25 5.71 -7.19
N SER A 184 18.44 5.11 -6.31
CA SER A 184 18.95 4.15 -5.32
C SER A 184 19.56 2.91 -5.98
N PHE A 185 18.90 2.37 -7.01
CA PHE A 185 19.38 1.18 -7.72
C PHE A 185 20.63 1.48 -8.56
N SER A 186 20.72 2.67 -9.17
CA SER A 186 21.91 3.09 -9.91
C SER A 186 23.14 3.26 -9.02
N ILE A 187 22.98 3.76 -7.79
CA ILE A 187 24.08 3.85 -6.81
C ILE A 187 24.45 2.45 -6.31
N TYR A 188 23.46 1.60 -6.04
CA TYR A 188 23.69 0.21 -5.66
C TYR A 188 24.47 -0.58 -6.73
N LEU A 189 24.12 -0.45 -8.01
CA LEU A 189 24.87 -1.06 -9.11
C LEU A 189 26.30 -0.52 -9.22
N SER A 190 26.54 0.75 -8.86
CA SER A 190 27.92 1.28 -8.78
C SER A 190 28.72 0.64 -7.65
N PHE A 191 28.11 0.31 -6.51
CA PHE A 191 28.78 -0.46 -5.46
C PHE A 191 29.13 -1.89 -5.93
N VAL A 192 28.18 -2.57 -6.57
CA VAL A 192 28.37 -3.93 -7.12
C VAL A 192 29.53 -3.96 -8.12
N ASN A 193 29.55 -3.03 -9.09
CA ASN A 193 30.60 -2.94 -10.11
C ASN A 193 31.99 -2.60 -9.52
N ASN A 194 32.05 -1.82 -8.43
CA ASN A 194 33.32 -1.38 -7.84
C ASN A 194 33.92 -2.43 -6.88
N ASN A 195 33.09 -3.24 -6.22
CA ASN A 195 33.53 -4.27 -5.29
C ASN A 195 33.73 -5.61 -6.02
N GLN A 196 34.98 -5.98 -6.32
CA GLN A 196 35.34 -7.20 -7.06
C GLN A 196 35.11 -8.54 -6.32
N HIS A 197 34.08 -8.66 -5.49
CA HIS A 197 33.71 -9.88 -4.76
C HIS A 197 32.91 -10.88 -5.63
N HIS A 198 33.50 -11.33 -6.74
CA HIS A 198 32.87 -12.31 -7.64
C HIS A 198 32.74 -13.73 -7.06
N ASP A 199 33.33 -14.03 -5.91
CA ASP A 199 33.43 -15.41 -5.39
C ASP A 199 32.10 -15.97 -4.85
N SER A 200 31.29 -15.12 -4.18
CA SER A 200 30.14 -15.54 -3.36
C SER A 200 29.05 -16.29 -4.14
N ILE A 201 28.74 -15.87 -5.37
CA ILE A 201 27.67 -16.48 -6.18
C ILE A 201 28.18 -17.57 -7.14
N ASN A 202 29.49 -17.64 -7.39
CA ASN A 202 30.09 -18.86 -7.95
C ASN A 202 29.93 -20.04 -6.98
N ILE A 203 30.00 -19.79 -5.66
CA ILE A 203 29.70 -20.81 -4.63
C ILE A 203 28.21 -21.22 -4.70
N LEU A 204 27.27 -20.27 -4.71
CA LEU A 204 25.83 -20.56 -4.90
C LEU A 204 25.57 -21.49 -6.10
N TRP A 205 26.13 -21.18 -7.26
CA TRP A 205 25.92 -21.96 -8.48
C TRP A 205 26.53 -23.37 -8.39
N ASN A 206 27.77 -23.49 -7.92
CA ASN A 206 28.46 -24.78 -7.78
C ASN A 206 27.76 -25.69 -6.75
N ASN A 207 27.16 -25.11 -5.71
CA ASN A 207 26.34 -25.85 -4.74
C ASN A 207 25.03 -26.32 -5.36
N LEU A 208 24.30 -25.45 -6.09
CA LEU A 208 23.03 -25.78 -6.74
C LEU A 208 23.17 -26.88 -7.80
N VAL A 209 24.34 -26.97 -8.44
CA VAL A 209 24.66 -27.95 -9.50
C VAL A 209 25.29 -29.25 -8.95
N GLY A 210 25.54 -29.36 -7.64
CA GLY A 210 25.82 -30.64 -6.98
C GLY A 210 27.25 -30.84 -6.46
N SER A 211 27.96 -29.77 -6.05
CA SER A 211 29.15 -29.92 -5.20
C SER A 211 28.79 -30.67 -3.91
N SER A 212 29.49 -31.77 -3.60
CA SER A 212 29.10 -32.72 -2.56
C SER A 212 29.65 -32.42 -1.15
N SER A 213 30.34 -31.29 -0.97
CA SER A 213 30.90 -30.84 0.32
C SER A 213 29.98 -29.82 1.00
N SER A 214 28.90 -30.28 1.63
CA SER A 214 27.94 -29.41 2.31
C SER A 214 28.54 -28.70 3.53
N SER A 215 28.69 -27.38 3.45
CA SER A 215 28.94 -26.49 4.58
C SER A 215 27.64 -25.87 5.10
N ASP A 216 27.61 -25.43 6.37
CA ASP A 216 26.40 -24.83 6.97
C ASP A 216 25.96 -23.55 6.24
N SER A 217 26.91 -22.80 5.67
CA SER A 217 26.66 -21.65 4.79
C SER A 217 25.78 -21.99 3.59
N ASP A 218 25.98 -23.17 2.99
CA ASP A 218 25.25 -23.59 1.79
C ASP A 218 23.78 -23.85 2.12
N ILE A 219 23.48 -24.31 3.33
CA ILE A 219 22.11 -24.52 3.83
C ILE A 219 21.40 -23.17 3.96
N ILE A 220 22.05 -22.17 4.57
CA ILE A 220 21.48 -20.82 4.75
C ILE A 220 21.22 -20.16 3.39
N ILE A 221 22.18 -20.25 2.47
CA ILE A 221 22.08 -19.70 1.11
C ILE A 221 20.92 -20.36 0.34
N ASN A 222 20.81 -21.70 0.37
CA ASN A 222 19.71 -22.42 -0.27
C ASN A 222 18.34 -22.06 0.33
N ILE A 223 18.25 -21.91 1.67
CA ILE A 223 17.02 -21.46 2.34
C ILE A 223 16.63 -20.05 1.86
N CYS A 224 17.57 -19.11 1.82
CA CYS A 224 17.31 -17.75 1.33
C CYS A 224 16.82 -17.77 -0.13
N TYR A 225 17.45 -18.57 -1.00
CA TYR A 225 17.05 -18.67 -2.41
C TYR A 225 15.63 -19.26 -2.59
N VAL A 226 15.29 -20.29 -1.80
CA VAL A 226 13.93 -20.85 -1.76
C VAL A 226 12.92 -19.83 -1.22
N VAL A 227 13.26 -19.07 -0.17
CA VAL A 227 12.38 -18.03 0.39
C VAL A 227 12.17 -16.89 -0.61
N ALA A 228 13.20 -16.41 -1.29
CA ALA A 228 13.08 -15.40 -2.35
C ALA A 228 12.19 -15.90 -3.50
N THR A 229 12.44 -17.13 -3.98
CA THR A 229 11.66 -17.77 -5.06
C THR A 229 10.18 -17.95 -4.68
N LEU A 230 9.88 -18.43 -3.47
CA LEU A 230 8.50 -18.59 -3.01
C LEU A 230 7.82 -17.22 -2.82
N SER A 231 8.56 -16.21 -2.36
CA SER A 231 8.04 -14.85 -2.16
C SER A 231 7.65 -14.18 -3.47
N GLY A 232 8.49 -14.28 -4.50
CA GLY A 232 8.14 -13.81 -5.84
C GLY A 232 7.00 -14.63 -6.47
N ALA A 233 6.93 -15.94 -6.21
CA ALA A 233 5.79 -16.77 -6.62
C ALA A 233 4.47 -16.34 -5.96
N PHE A 234 4.49 -15.94 -4.67
CA PHE A 234 3.33 -15.35 -4.00
C PHE A 234 2.91 -14.01 -4.64
N SER A 235 3.87 -13.11 -4.91
CA SER A 235 3.60 -11.86 -5.62
C SER A 235 2.97 -12.09 -6.99
N LEU A 236 3.54 -12.98 -7.81
CA LEU A 236 3.00 -13.33 -9.14
C LEU A 236 1.61 -13.96 -9.06
N ALA A 237 1.39 -14.89 -8.12
CA ALA A 237 0.07 -15.49 -7.91
C ALA A 237 -0.97 -14.48 -7.40
N SER A 238 -0.55 -13.42 -6.69
CA SER A 238 -1.44 -12.35 -6.24
C SER A 238 -1.88 -11.40 -7.35
N LEU A 239 -1.12 -11.28 -8.45
CA LEU A 239 -1.54 -10.56 -9.66
C LEU A 239 -2.64 -11.31 -10.43
N LEU A 240 -2.66 -12.65 -10.32
CA LEU A 240 -3.65 -13.53 -10.95
C LEU A 240 -4.83 -13.87 -10.03
N ASN A 241 -4.78 -13.48 -8.76
CA ASN A 241 -5.87 -13.68 -7.81
C ASN A 241 -6.70 -12.40 -7.68
N ALA A 242 -8.04 -12.53 -7.71
CA ALA A 242 -8.98 -11.42 -7.58
C ALA A 242 -9.03 -10.90 -6.13
N SER A 243 -7.96 -10.21 -5.72
CA SER A 243 -7.84 -9.64 -4.38
C SER A 243 -8.84 -8.49 -4.15
N PRO A 244 -9.45 -8.36 -2.96
CA PRO A 244 -10.22 -7.18 -2.56
C PRO A 244 -9.48 -5.84 -2.71
N LEU A 245 -8.15 -5.85 -2.56
CA LEU A 245 -7.27 -4.70 -2.75
C LEU A 245 -6.55 -4.71 -4.12
N GLY A 246 -6.94 -5.62 -5.02
CA GLY A 246 -6.41 -5.72 -6.37
C GLY A 246 -6.88 -4.58 -7.27
N LEU A 247 -6.07 -4.27 -8.30
CA LEU A 247 -6.42 -3.30 -9.34
C LEU A 247 -7.49 -3.84 -10.32
N VAL A 248 -7.71 -5.16 -10.33
CA VAL A 248 -8.71 -5.84 -11.15
C VAL A 248 -10.09 -5.73 -10.45
N PRO A 249 -11.16 -5.30 -11.13
CA PRO A 249 -12.50 -5.34 -10.55
C PRO A 249 -12.97 -6.77 -10.31
N SER A 250 -13.76 -6.97 -9.26
CA SER A 250 -14.54 -8.19 -9.03
C SER A 250 -15.83 -8.13 -9.86
N PHE A 251 -16.03 -9.13 -10.71
CA PHE A 251 -17.19 -9.25 -11.58
C PHE A 251 -17.98 -10.51 -11.20
N PRO A 252 -19.29 -10.44 -10.88
CA PRO A 252 -20.09 -11.60 -10.48
C PRO A 252 -20.69 -12.31 -11.70
N GLU A 253 -21.05 -13.59 -11.56
CA GLU A 253 -21.72 -14.33 -12.63
C GLU A 253 -23.09 -13.73 -12.97
N VAL A 254 -23.37 -13.58 -14.26
CA VAL A 254 -24.58 -12.90 -14.76
C VAL A 254 -25.78 -13.84 -14.63
N ASN A 255 -26.63 -13.61 -13.63
CA ASN A 255 -27.94 -14.23 -13.57
C ASN A 255 -28.83 -13.62 -14.68
N GLU A 256 -29.20 -14.43 -15.67
CA GLU A 256 -29.96 -14.02 -16.88
C GLU A 256 -31.32 -13.36 -16.61
N SER A 257 -31.82 -13.43 -15.38
CA SER A 257 -33.13 -12.92 -14.97
C SER A 257 -33.17 -11.42 -14.60
N THR A 258 -32.04 -10.76 -14.42
CA THR A 258 -31.98 -9.31 -14.10
C THR A 258 -31.58 -8.48 -15.31
N ALA A 259 -32.49 -7.66 -15.81
CA ALA A 259 -32.22 -6.68 -16.86
C ALA A 259 -31.35 -5.53 -16.33
N ILE A 260 -30.04 -5.66 -16.47
CA ILE A 260 -29.05 -4.67 -16.05
C ILE A 260 -29.05 -3.49 -17.05
N ALA A 261 -28.88 -2.27 -16.53
CA ALA A 261 -28.84 -1.06 -17.36
C ALA A 261 -27.60 -1.06 -18.29
N PRO A 262 -27.73 -0.62 -19.56
CA PRO A 262 -26.61 -0.57 -20.49
C PRO A 262 -25.61 0.51 -20.09
N GLY A 263 -24.52 0.11 -19.42
CA GLY A 263 -23.43 0.98 -18.98
C GLY A 263 -22.48 0.30 -17.99
N ASP A 264 -22.99 -0.46 -17.03
CA ASP A 264 -22.19 -1.06 -15.94
C ASP A 264 -21.56 -2.43 -16.27
N THR A 265 -21.62 -2.88 -17.54
CA THR A 265 -21.32 -4.26 -17.94
C THR A 265 -20.16 -4.39 -18.91
N LEU A 266 -18.97 -4.73 -18.40
CA LEU A 266 -17.83 -5.10 -19.23
C LEU A 266 -18.06 -6.50 -19.80
N MET A 267 -18.32 -6.60 -21.11
CA MET A 267 -18.68 -7.87 -21.79
C MET A 267 -19.88 -8.59 -21.12
N GLY A 268 -20.87 -7.82 -20.65
CA GLY A 268 -22.05 -8.34 -19.95
C GLY A 268 -21.86 -8.52 -18.44
N ILE A 269 -20.63 -8.56 -17.93
CA ILE A 269 -20.36 -8.80 -16.51
C ILE A 269 -20.35 -7.46 -15.73
N THR A 270 -21.19 -7.36 -14.70
CA THR A 270 -21.26 -6.20 -13.79
C THR A 270 -20.06 -6.15 -12.84
N ARG A 271 -19.90 -5.05 -12.10
CA ARG A 271 -18.89 -4.93 -11.03
C ARG A 271 -19.53 -5.00 -9.65
N ASP A 272 -19.20 -6.02 -8.86
CA ASP A 272 -19.59 -6.09 -7.44
C ASP A 272 -18.38 -5.75 -6.55
N ASP A 273 -18.28 -4.48 -6.14
CA ASP A 273 -17.28 -4.04 -5.16
C ASP A 273 -17.55 -4.60 -3.74
N SER A 274 -18.72 -5.19 -3.46
CA SER A 274 -19.04 -5.78 -2.14
C SER A 274 -18.37 -7.13 -1.90
N MET A 275 -17.93 -7.82 -2.97
CA MET A 275 -17.01 -8.96 -2.88
C MET A 275 -15.64 -8.57 -2.31
N LYS A 276 -15.28 -7.27 -2.35
CA LYS A 276 -13.99 -6.75 -1.83
C LYS A 276 -13.91 -6.66 -0.30
N PHE A 277 -14.89 -7.23 0.41
CA PHE A 277 -14.86 -7.41 1.86
C PHE A 277 -14.90 -8.88 2.27
N GLU A 278 -14.94 -9.81 1.32
CA GLU A 278 -14.91 -11.25 1.60
C GLU A 278 -13.45 -11.73 1.52
N PRO A 279 -12.85 -12.25 2.61
CA PRO A 279 -11.49 -12.74 2.56
C PRO A 279 -11.43 -14.03 1.76
N LYS A 280 -10.88 -13.93 0.54
CA LYS A 280 -10.81 -15.02 -0.44
C LYS A 280 -9.39 -15.27 -0.92
N GLY A 281 -9.10 -16.54 -1.19
CA GLY A 281 -7.81 -17.02 -1.68
C GLY A 281 -6.63 -16.52 -0.83
N LEU A 282 -5.67 -15.85 -1.45
CA LEU A 282 -4.47 -15.35 -0.75
C LEU A 282 -4.79 -14.33 0.36
N THR A 283 -5.95 -13.66 0.35
CA THR A 283 -6.30 -12.72 1.44
C THR A 283 -6.69 -13.38 2.75
N ARG A 284 -6.97 -14.70 2.76
CA ARG A 284 -7.04 -15.50 3.98
C ARG A 284 -5.67 -15.69 4.66
N ILE A 285 -4.57 -15.59 3.90
CA ILE A 285 -3.19 -15.71 4.41
C ILE A 285 -2.72 -14.36 4.97
N THR A 286 -2.93 -13.26 4.24
CA THR A 286 -2.65 -11.89 4.70
C THR A 286 -3.49 -10.87 3.94
N ARG A 287 -3.87 -9.75 4.57
CA ARG A 287 -4.53 -8.61 3.90
C ARG A 287 -3.76 -8.08 2.70
N HIS A 288 -2.42 -8.20 2.69
CA HIS A 288 -1.54 -7.50 1.75
C HIS A 288 -0.72 -8.46 0.87
N PRO A 289 -1.36 -9.41 0.13
CA PRO A 289 -0.68 -10.54 -0.50
C PRO A 289 0.23 -10.16 -1.68
N LEU A 290 0.10 -8.94 -2.22
CA LEU A 290 0.91 -8.42 -3.33
C LEU A 290 2.23 -7.78 -2.88
N ILE A 291 2.27 -7.23 -1.65
CA ILE A 291 3.35 -6.35 -1.20
C ILE A 291 4.06 -6.89 0.05
N LEU A 292 3.39 -7.64 0.93
CA LEU A 292 4.11 -8.28 2.05
C LEU A 292 5.09 -9.41 1.66
N PRO A 293 4.99 -10.12 0.50
CA PRO A 293 6.06 -11.02 0.07
C PRO A 293 7.38 -10.29 -0.25
N VAL A 294 7.36 -8.97 -0.50
CA VAL A 294 8.58 -8.16 -0.66
C VAL A 294 9.44 -8.16 0.61
N VAL A 295 8.85 -8.45 1.79
CA VAL A 295 9.56 -8.52 3.08
C VAL A 295 10.51 -9.73 3.15
N PRO A 296 10.04 -10.99 3.08
CA PRO A 296 10.92 -12.17 3.03
C PRO A 296 11.81 -12.21 1.78
N TRP A 297 11.34 -11.69 0.63
CA TRP A 297 12.17 -11.52 -0.57
C TRP A 297 13.36 -10.60 -0.26
N GLY A 298 13.11 -9.34 0.12
CA GLY A 298 14.19 -8.35 0.30
C GLY A 298 15.20 -8.74 1.38
N LEU A 299 14.76 -9.37 2.47
CA LEU A 299 15.68 -9.91 3.48
C LEU A 299 16.53 -11.06 2.91
N SER A 300 15.93 -12.00 2.19
CA SER A 300 16.67 -13.12 1.58
C SER A 300 17.64 -12.65 0.50
N THR A 301 17.19 -11.75 -0.40
CA THR A 301 18.02 -11.19 -1.49
C THR A 301 19.18 -10.36 -0.94
N SER A 302 19.04 -9.65 0.19
CA SER A 302 20.19 -8.99 0.84
C SER A 302 21.29 -9.96 1.29
N ILE A 303 20.92 -11.18 1.71
CA ILE A 303 21.89 -12.23 2.06
C ILE A 303 22.45 -12.88 0.79
N LEU A 304 21.60 -13.18 -0.20
CA LEU A 304 21.99 -13.88 -1.43
C LEU A 304 23.03 -13.12 -2.26
N VAL A 305 22.92 -11.78 -2.37
CA VAL A 305 23.87 -10.98 -3.16
C VAL A 305 25.22 -10.80 -2.45
N GLY A 306 25.27 -10.96 -1.12
CA GLY A 306 26.54 -10.97 -0.38
C GLY A 306 26.44 -10.64 1.11
N GLY A 307 25.32 -10.11 1.59
CA GLY A 307 25.15 -9.73 3.00
C GLY A 307 25.93 -8.47 3.42
N ASN A 308 26.20 -7.58 2.47
CA ASN A 308 26.93 -6.33 2.71
C ASN A 308 26.00 -5.20 3.18
N ASN A 309 26.60 -4.11 3.68
CA ASN A 309 25.85 -2.95 4.18
C ASN A 309 24.92 -2.32 3.13
N GLN A 310 25.38 -2.20 1.88
CA GLN A 310 24.56 -1.66 0.78
C GLN A 310 23.40 -2.58 0.40
N ASP A 311 23.59 -3.90 0.51
CA ASP A 311 22.58 -4.93 0.20
C ASP A 311 21.43 -4.86 1.22
N TYR A 312 21.76 -4.73 2.52
CA TYR A 312 20.77 -4.49 3.57
C TYR A 312 20.10 -3.11 3.47
N ILE A 313 20.82 -2.06 3.09
CA ILE A 313 20.23 -0.72 2.92
C ILE A 313 19.21 -0.70 1.77
N LEU A 314 19.52 -1.33 0.62
CA LEU A 314 18.58 -1.41 -0.50
C LEU A 314 17.43 -2.39 -0.20
N PHE A 315 17.71 -3.69 -0.09
CA PHE A 315 16.66 -4.71 -0.05
C PHE A 315 15.98 -4.79 1.32
N GLY A 316 16.72 -4.63 2.42
CA GLY A 316 16.16 -4.48 3.76
C GLY A 316 15.38 -3.16 3.91
N GLY A 317 15.81 -2.09 3.24
CA GLY A 317 15.06 -0.84 3.13
C GLY A 317 13.74 -1.00 2.38
N LEU A 318 13.72 -1.76 1.28
CA LEU A 318 12.50 -2.12 0.55
C LEU A 318 11.57 -3.02 1.39
N ALA A 319 12.11 -3.98 2.15
CA ALA A 319 11.35 -4.79 3.09
C ALA A 319 10.70 -3.94 4.20
N LEU A 320 11.44 -3.00 4.80
CA LEU A 320 10.90 -2.06 5.79
C LEU A 320 9.83 -1.14 5.18
N TYR A 321 10.06 -0.63 3.96
CA TYR A 321 9.06 0.13 3.21
C TYR A 321 7.77 -0.68 2.99
N ALA A 322 7.87 -1.96 2.62
CA ALA A 322 6.71 -2.82 2.43
C ALA A 322 5.88 -2.97 3.73
N ILE A 323 6.54 -3.24 4.88
CA ILE A 323 5.86 -3.31 6.19
C ILE A 323 5.13 -2.01 6.52
N VAL A 324 5.85 -0.87 6.50
CA VAL A 324 5.27 0.43 6.88
C VAL A 324 4.22 0.89 5.88
N GLY A 325 4.42 0.64 4.59
CA GLY A 325 3.47 0.95 3.52
C GLY A 325 2.14 0.20 3.68
N CYS A 326 2.18 -1.10 4.00
CA CYS A 326 0.98 -1.89 4.30
C CYS A 326 0.26 -1.37 5.55
N TYR A 327 1.01 -1.02 6.60
CA TYR A 327 0.44 -0.50 7.85
C TYR A 327 -0.24 0.86 7.64
N CYS A 328 0.38 1.77 6.87
CA CYS A 328 -0.24 3.04 6.49
C CYS A 328 -1.47 2.88 5.58
N GLN A 329 -1.52 1.83 4.74
CA GLN A 329 -2.72 1.49 3.96
C GLN A 329 -3.88 1.02 4.86
N ASP A 330 -3.59 0.11 5.80
CA ASP A 330 -4.57 -0.32 6.82
C ASP A 330 -5.11 0.87 7.62
N LEU A 331 -4.24 1.78 8.07
CA LEU A 331 -4.63 2.99 8.80
C LEU A 331 -5.56 3.91 7.99
N ARG A 332 -5.29 4.15 6.69
CA ARG A 332 -6.16 4.99 5.85
C ARG A 332 -7.55 4.37 5.68
N ILE A 333 -7.61 3.04 5.53
CA ILE A 333 -8.87 2.29 5.40
C ILE A 333 -9.68 2.38 6.71
N ILE A 334 -9.04 2.19 7.87
CA ILE A 334 -9.67 2.29 9.21
C ILE A 334 -10.19 3.70 9.51
N ARG A 335 -9.61 4.74 8.89
CA ARG A 335 -10.01 6.14 9.06
C ARG A 335 -11.13 6.61 8.11
N GLU A 336 -11.64 5.73 7.24
CA GLU A 336 -12.61 6.09 6.19
C GLU A 336 -12.05 7.12 5.15
N GLU A 337 -10.73 7.37 5.13
CA GLU A 337 -9.99 8.33 4.27
C GLU A 337 -9.88 7.88 2.78
N GLY A 338 -10.77 6.98 2.35
CA GLY A 338 -10.80 6.42 1.00
C GLY A 338 -9.91 5.18 0.81
N SER A 339 -10.49 4.12 0.26
CA SER A 339 -9.76 2.93 -0.17
C SER A 339 -8.92 3.20 -1.44
N VAL A 340 -8.12 2.22 -1.85
CA VAL A 340 -7.26 2.30 -3.04
C VAL A 340 -8.11 2.20 -4.31
N GLY A 341 -8.70 3.33 -4.72
CA GLY A 341 -9.43 3.47 -5.98
C GLY A 341 -10.95 3.34 -5.83
N THR A 342 -11.44 2.45 -4.97
CA THR A 342 -12.86 2.38 -4.62
C THR A 342 -13.24 3.55 -3.69
N VAL A 343 -13.93 4.55 -4.25
CA VAL A 343 -14.80 5.40 -3.42
C VAL A 343 -15.96 4.51 -3.02
N PHE A 344 -16.17 4.30 -1.72
CA PHE A 344 -17.38 3.63 -1.24
C PHE A 344 -18.51 4.63 -1.31
N THR A 345 -19.13 4.74 -2.48
CA THR A 345 -20.28 5.62 -2.74
C THR A 345 -21.49 5.07 -2.00
N PHE A 346 -21.69 5.57 -0.78
CA PHE A 346 -22.99 5.55 -0.13
C PHE A 346 -23.94 6.33 -1.05
N ASN A 347 -24.87 5.63 -1.71
CA ASN A 347 -25.77 6.22 -2.69
C ASN A 347 -26.93 6.95 -1.99
N ASP A 348 -26.61 7.96 -1.20
CA ASP A 348 -27.52 8.81 -0.41
C ASP A 348 -28.56 9.58 -1.28
N ASN A 349 -28.49 9.46 -2.61
CA ASN A 349 -29.40 10.11 -3.57
C ASN A 349 -30.74 9.37 -3.75
N ASP A 350 -30.83 8.09 -3.39
CA ASP A 350 -32.14 7.48 -3.14
C ASP A 350 -32.66 8.06 -1.81
N GLY A 351 -33.67 8.92 -1.91
CA GLY A 351 -34.24 9.70 -0.80
C GLY A 351 -35.07 8.88 0.21
N ASP A 352 -34.68 7.63 0.41
CA ASP A 352 -35.31 6.63 1.27
C ASP A 352 -34.58 6.56 2.62
N GLU A 353 -35.30 6.62 3.74
CA GLU A 353 -34.67 6.65 5.09
C GLU A 353 -33.84 5.37 5.39
N ASN A 354 -34.07 4.30 4.63
CA ASN A 354 -33.27 3.08 4.62
C ASN A 354 -31.78 3.31 4.29
N ASN A 355 -31.40 4.42 3.66
CA ASN A 355 -30.00 4.64 3.25
C ASN A 355 -29.04 4.83 4.43
N ILE A 356 -29.50 5.28 5.61
CA ILE A 356 -28.66 5.30 6.83
C ILE A 356 -28.19 3.88 7.19
N ALA A 357 -28.97 2.84 6.86
CA ALA A 357 -28.57 1.45 7.04
C ALA A 357 -27.54 0.96 6.00
N SER A 358 -27.49 1.53 4.79
CA SER A 358 -26.53 1.13 3.75
C SER A 358 -25.09 1.44 4.18
N GLY A 359 -24.84 2.65 4.68
CA GLY A 359 -23.54 3.06 5.21
C GLY A 359 -23.07 2.19 6.37
N THR A 360 -23.98 1.81 7.29
CA THR A 360 -23.62 0.91 8.39
C THR A 360 -23.24 -0.51 7.93
N LYS A 361 -23.84 -1.02 6.85
CA LYS A 361 -23.54 -2.36 6.30
C LYS A 361 -22.14 -2.43 5.69
N THR A 362 -21.71 -1.41 4.94
CA THR A 362 -20.35 -1.38 4.35
C THR A 362 -19.29 -1.34 5.45
N ASN A 363 -19.47 -0.52 6.48
CA ASN A 363 -18.55 -0.49 7.62
C ASN A 363 -18.56 -1.79 8.44
N GLN A 364 -19.70 -2.48 8.55
CA GLN A 364 -19.77 -3.81 9.14
C GLN A 364 -19.01 -4.86 8.30
N LYS A 365 -19.20 -4.89 6.97
CA LYS A 365 -18.43 -5.74 6.05
C LYS A 365 -16.92 -5.48 6.16
N LEU A 366 -16.51 -4.21 6.22
CA LEU A 366 -15.11 -3.83 6.38
C LEU A 366 -14.52 -4.28 7.73
N LEU A 367 -15.24 -4.07 8.83
CA LEU A 367 -14.81 -4.55 10.15
C LEU A 367 -14.75 -6.08 10.20
N GLN A 368 -15.70 -6.78 9.55
CA GLN A 368 -15.67 -8.23 9.39
C GLN A 368 -14.40 -8.68 8.64
N PHE A 369 -14.08 -8.07 7.49
CA PHE A 369 -12.84 -8.34 6.77
C PHE A 369 -11.60 -8.16 7.65
N TYR A 370 -11.50 -7.07 8.40
CA TYR A 370 -10.36 -6.83 9.30
C TYR A 370 -10.29 -7.81 10.48
N ASN A 371 -11.44 -8.30 10.97
CA ASN A 371 -11.53 -9.31 12.02
C ASN A 371 -11.23 -10.73 11.51
N GLU A 372 -11.53 -11.05 10.26
CA GLU A 372 -11.27 -12.37 9.65
C GLU A 372 -9.86 -12.50 9.05
N THR A 373 -9.14 -11.39 8.85
CA THR A 373 -7.82 -11.36 8.20
C THR A 373 -6.69 -10.91 9.13
N SER A 374 -5.44 -11.16 8.72
CA SER A 374 -4.25 -10.73 9.44
C SER A 374 -3.38 -9.82 8.58
N PHE A 375 -2.65 -8.92 9.24
CA PHE A 375 -1.51 -8.23 8.65
C PHE A 375 -0.36 -9.23 8.42
N VAL A 376 0.09 -9.89 9.50
CA VAL A 376 1.16 -10.90 9.47
C VAL A 376 0.69 -12.13 8.66
N PRO A 377 1.46 -12.61 7.67
CA PRO A 377 1.15 -13.83 6.93
C PRO A 377 0.87 -15.02 7.85
N PHE A 378 -0.19 -15.76 7.54
CA PHE A 378 -0.73 -16.89 8.33
C PHE A 378 -1.20 -16.54 9.75
N GLY A 379 -1.10 -15.29 10.23
CA GLY A 379 -1.54 -14.91 11.57
C GLY A 379 -3.01 -15.28 11.84
N ALA A 380 -3.92 -14.99 10.90
CA ALA A 380 -5.34 -15.33 11.04
C ALA A 380 -5.60 -16.84 11.05
N LEU A 381 -4.70 -17.65 10.50
CA LEU A 381 -4.77 -19.11 10.52
C LEU A 381 -4.26 -19.67 11.85
N PHE A 382 -3.20 -19.11 12.42
CA PHE A 382 -2.72 -19.44 13.76
C PHE A 382 -3.69 -18.99 14.87
N ASP A 383 -4.37 -17.86 14.66
CA ASP A 383 -5.44 -17.37 15.55
C ASP A 383 -6.75 -18.20 15.44
N GLY A 384 -6.84 -19.16 14.52
CA GLY A 384 -8.07 -19.94 14.25
C GLY A 384 -9.20 -19.14 13.56
N ARG A 385 -8.91 -17.92 13.07
CA ARG A 385 -9.85 -17.02 12.37
C ARG A 385 -10.04 -17.41 10.89
N GLN A 386 -9.15 -18.25 10.36
CA GLN A 386 -9.23 -18.93 9.06
C GLN A 386 -8.90 -20.41 9.26
N SER A 387 -9.41 -21.30 8.39
CA SER A 387 -9.07 -22.73 8.42
C SER A 387 -8.16 -23.13 7.26
N TRP A 388 -7.35 -24.17 7.47
CA TRP A 388 -6.51 -24.76 6.43
C TRP A 388 -7.35 -25.24 5.24
N ASP A 389 -8.51 -25.84 5.48
CA ASP A 389 -9.39 -26.35 4.41
C ASP A 389 -9.92 -25.24 3.49
N MET A 390 -10.32 -24.09 4.07
CA MET A 390 -10.75 -22.94 3.28
C MET A 390 -9.60 -22.33 2.49
N ILE A 391 -8.40 -22.26 3.08
CA ILE A 391 -7.21 -21.80 2.36
C ILE A 391 -6.87 -22.77 1.23
N LEU A 392 -6.75 -24.08 1.47
CA LEU A 392 -6.40 -25.07 0.44
C LEU A 392 -7.43 -25.16 -0.69
N LYS A 393 -8.72 -24.96 -0.41
CA LYS A 393 -9.79 -24.94 -1.41
C LYS A 393 -9.74 -23.70 -2.32
N GLU A 394 -9.32 -22.55 -1.79
CA GLU A 394 -9.26 -21.27 -2.53
C GLU A 394 -7.85 -20.86 -2.94
N PHE A 395 -6.82 -21.62 -2.53
CA PHE A 395 -5.44 -21.32 -2.88
C PHE A 395 -5.30 -21.45 -4.41
N PRO A 396 -4.64 -20.49 -5.08
CA PRO A 396 -4.49 -20.51 -6.53
C PRO A 396 -3.39 -21.51 -6.93
N ILE A 397 -3.58 -22.80 -6.62
CA ILE A 397 -2.60 -23.89 -6.75
C ILE A 397 -2.00 -23.91 -8.16
N LEU A 398 -2.84 -23.93 -9.18
CA LEU A 398 -2.40 -24.07 -10.57
C LEU A 398 -1.48 -22.91 -11.01
N PRO A 399 -1.87 -21.62 -10.93
CA PRO A 399 -0.96 -20.54 -11.29
C PRO A 399 0.19 -20.34 -10.28
N PHE A 400 0.06 -20.72 -9.00
CA PHE A 400 1.19 -20.62 -8.05
C PHE A 400 2.28 -21.65 -8.36
N PHE A 401 1.92 -22.93 -8.52
CA PHE A 401 2.89 -24.00 -8.74
C PHE A 401 3.36 -24.13 -10.20
N LEU A 402 2.49 -23.93 -11.20
CA LEU A 402 2.87 -24.09 -12.62
C LEU A 402 3.47 -22.82 -13.24
N LEU A 403 3.11 -21.63 -12.75
CA LEU A 403 3.58 -20.35 -13.32
C LEU A 403 4.43 -19.55 -12.32
N GLY A 404 3.95 -19.37 -11.09
CA GLY A 404 4.57 -18.57 -10.04
C GLY A 404 5.97 -19.06 -9.67
N ILE A 405 6.10 -20.31 -9.21
CA ILE A 405 7.40 -20.87 -8.81
C ILE A 405 8.39 -20.92 -9.98
N PRO A 406 8.08 -21.49 -11.17
CA PRO A 406 9.03 -21.53 -12.28
C PRO A 406 9.43 -20.14 -12.79
N SER A 407 8.47 -19.22 -12.91
CA SER A 407 8.78 -17.86 -13.36
C SER A 407 9.59 -17.10 -12.32
N SER A 408 9.27 -17.21 -11.02
CA SER A 408 10.03 -16.55 -9.97
C SER A 408 11.43 -17.12 -9.80
N PHE A 409 11.62 -18.43 -10.00
CA PHE A 409 12.95 -19.05 -10.02
C PHE A 409 13.81 -18.49 -11.16
N VAL A 410 13.24 -18.40 -12.37
CA VAL A 410 13.95 -17.83 -13.53
C VAL A 410 14.23 -16.34 -13.34
N ILE A 411 13.28 -15.58 -12.80
CA ILE A 411 13.45 -14.15 -12.51
C ILE A 411 14.54 -13.94 -11.44
N GLU A 412 14.52 -14.64 -10.31
CA GLU A 412 15.55 -14.50 -9.26
C GLU A 412 16.92 -14.98 -9.77
N THR A 413 16.98 -16.07 -10.55
CA THR A 413 18.23 -16.51 -11.21
C THR A 413 18.80 -15.40 -12.11
N ILE A 414 17.99 -14.82 -13.00
CA ILE A 414 18.43 -13.77 -13.92
C ILE A 414 18.79 -12.48 -13.15
N PHE A 415 18.04 -12.15 -12.09
CA PHE A 415 18.30 -10.97 -11.26
C PHE A 415 19.61 -11.09 -10.50
N LEU A 416 19.86 -12.22 -9.83
CA LEU A 416 21.14 -12.48 -9.17
C LEU A 416 22.29 -12.52 -10.19
N GLN A 417 22.12 -13.19 -11.34
CA GLN A 417 23.12 -13.18 -12.42
C GLN A 417 23.41 -11.78 -12.98
N PHE A 418 22.42 -10.88 -13.02
CA PHE A 418 22.59 -9.49 -13.41
C PHE A 418 23.38 -8.70 -12.36
N LEU A 419 23.15 -8.96 -11.07
CA LEU A 419 23.88 -8.33 -9.95
C LEU A 419 25.29 -8.90 -9.69
N ASN A 420 25.85 -9.69 -10.62
CA ASN A 420 27.22 -10.24 -10.54
C ASN A 420 28.07 -9.98 -11.80
N ARG A 421 27.59 -9.10 -12.70
CA ARG A 421 28.24 -8.71 -13.96
C ARG A 421 28.78 -7.29 -13.88
#